data_AF-A0A174EKM4-F1
#
_entry.id   AF-A0A174EKM4-F1
#
_cell.length_a   1.000
_cell.length_b   1.000
_cell.length_c   1.000
_cell.angle_alpha   90.00
_cell.angle_beta   90.00
_cell.angle_gamma   90.00
#
_symmetry.space_group_name_H-M   'P 1'
#
loop_
_entity.id
_entity.type
_entity.pdbx_description
1 polymer ?
#
loop_
_entity_poly.entity_id
_entity_poly.type
_entity_poly.pdbx_seq_one_letter_code
_entity_poly.pdbx_strand_id
1 'polypeptide(L)'
;MKDMEIKTENRYEYRKTQEKRKQMIAPDLFEFAYVPDWYGHLAELERLALPESWRFRKPSRETKNTETPILERYIHTIFRKQVIDFNSESDPRKADSIFHLENECVCFHTGLYTPQYKGIYGYFERNNFSDSLRDWYFRGFCDELSPKLRYIEPLPQKPVYHMAQSGINFNPEWPIRVNVNHILGDEENLERIPAKIRKVKNLPLLFETAVELGRRKSVIEPGLVVPQGYQGRVQYLLPVYLTNMQKPDLAMTLTVMDGYYLGNTCLTLEMAYLNARVVARPMAPWLTELVK
;
A
#
# COMPACT_ATOMS: atom_id res chain seq x y z
N MET A 1 -5.97 -23.23 46.25
CA MET A 1 -6.39 -21.81 46.32
C MET A 1 -5.54 -20.94 45.38
N LYS A 2 -4.21 -20.98 45.45
CA LYS A 2 -3.29 -20.29 44.51
C LYS A 2 -3.57 -20.50 43.01
N ASP A 3 -3.84 -21.74 42.56
CA ASP A 3 -4.11 -22.00 41.13
C ASP A 3 -5.45 -21.42 40.62
N MET A 4 -6.39 -21.17 41.53
CA MET A 4 -7.68 -20.57 41.23
C MET A 4 -7.55 -19.04 41.13
N GLU A 5 -6.71 -18.44 41.97
CA GLU A 5 -6.38 -17.01 41.93
C GLU A 5 -5.62 -16.64 40.65
N ILE A 6 -4.59 -17.42 40.27
CA ILE A 6 -3.79 -17.21 39.03
C ILE A 6 -4.66 -17.29 37.77
N LYS A 7 -5.61 -18.25 37.70
CA LYS A 7 -6.55 -18.35 36.56
C LYS A 7 -7.53 -17.18 36.50
N THR A 8 -7.86 -16.59 37.65
CA THR A 8 -8.81 -15.48 37.73
C THR A 8 -8.12 -14.15 37.41
N GLU A 9 -6.88 -13.96 37.86
CA GLU A 9 -6.00 -12.84 37.49
C GLU A 9 -5.72 -12.81 35.99
N ASN A 10 -5.30 -13.93 35.40
CA ASN A 10 -5.07 -14.04 33.94
C ASN A 10 -6.33 -13.72 33.13
N ARG A 11 -7.53 -14.09 33.63
CA ARG A 11 -8.82 -13.81 32.97
C ARG A 11 -9.24 -12.36 33.13
N TYR A 12 -8.89 -11.71 34.24
CA TYR A 12 -9.14 -10.29 34.49
C TYR A 12 -8.18 -9.39 33.70
N GLU A 13 -6.90 -9.72 33.65
CA GLU A 13 -5.92 -9.03 32.79
C GLU A 13 -6.29 -9.19 31.32
N TYR A 14 -6.64 -10.40 30.89
CA TYR A 14 -7.15 -10.63 29.53
C TYR A 14 -8.38 -9.76 29.24
N ARG A 15 -9.37 -9.70 30.15
CA ARG A 15 -10.55 -8.84 29.98
C ARG A 15 -10.22 -7.33 29.96
N LYS A 16 -9.31 -6.84 30.79
CA LYS A 16 -8.83 -5.44 30.77
C LYS A 16 -8.09 -5.10 29.49
N THR A 17 -7.27 -6.02 28.98
CA THR A 17 -6.60 -5.90 27.68
C THR A 17 -7.62 -5.86 26.54
N GLN A 18 -8.68 -6.67 26.60
CA GLN A 18 -9.79 -6.63 25.64
C GLN A 18 -10.62 -5.34 25.74
N GLU A 19 -10.82 -4.77 26.94
CA GLU A 19 -11.52 -3.50 27.13
C GLU A 19 -10.69 -2.28 26.70
N LYS A 20 -9.36 -2.30 26.86
CA LYS A 20 -8.45 -1.30 26.27
C LYS A 20 -8.36 -1.41 24.74
N ARG A 21 -8.40 -2.64 24.19
CA ARG A 21 -8.48 -2.91 22.73
C ARG A 21 -9.77 -2.41 22.08
N LYS A 22 -10.78 -2.01 22.86
CA LYS A 22 -12.08 -1.53 22.38
C LYS A 22 -12.06 -0.10 21.84
N GLN A 23 -10.96 0.64 21.97
CA GLN A 23 -10.77 1.92 21.28
C GLN A 23 -10.12 1.67 19.92
N MET A 24 -10.84 2.03 18.85
CA MET A 24 -10.29 2.03 17.51
C MET A 24 -9.05 2.92 17.46
N ILE A 25 -7.96 2.38 16.91
CA ILE A 25 -6.70 3.09 16.79
C ILE A 25 -6.75 4.01 15.58
N ALA A 26 -6.16 5.20 15.71
CA ALA A 26 -6.04 6.15 14.60
C ALA A 26 -5.20 5.53 13.46
N PRO A 27 -5.72 5.50 12.22
CA PRO A 27 -4.99 4.95 11.08
C PRO A 27 -3.92 5.90 10.52
N ASP A 28 -3.80 7.12 11.05
CA ASP A 28 -2.74 8.05 10.73
C ASP A 28 -1.56 7.90 11.71
N LEU A 29 -0.34 7.80 11.17
CA LEU A 29 0.87 7.54 11.95
C LEU A 29 1.19 8.67 12.95
N PHE A 30 0.98 9.94 12.56
CA PHE A 30 1.29 11.10 13.39
C PHE A 30 0.18 11.44 14.39
N GLU A 31 -1.04 10.95 14.13
CA GLU A 31 -2.10 10.90 15.14
C GLU A 31 -1.88 9.79 16.16
N PHE A 32 -1.31 8.66 15.71
CA PHE A 32 -1.06 7.49 16.55
C PHE A 32 0.12 7.68 17.51
N ALA A 33 1.23 8.24 17.03
CA ALA A 33 2.48 8.32 17.78
C ALA A 33 3.17 9.68 17.65
N TYR A 34 4.01 9.98 18.64
CA TYR A 34 5.02 11.01 18.52
C TYR A 34 6.17 10.49 17.66
N VAL A 35 6.47 11.20 16.56
CA VAL A 35 7.47 10.81 15.57
C VAL A 35 8.46 11.96 15.37
N PRO A 36 9.54 12.02 16.17
CA PRO A 36 10.60 12.98 15.93
C PRO A 36 11.44 12.56 14.72
N ASP A 37 12.07 13.53 14.06
CA ASP A 37 13.01 13.29 12.93
C ASP A 37 12.52 12.26 11.90
N TRP A 38 11.31 12.46 11.39
CA TRP A 38 10.68 11.52 10.46
C TRP A 38 11.55 11.24 9.22
N TYR A 39 12.19 12.26 8.66
CA TYR A 39 13.06 12.09 7.49
C TYR A 39 14.35 11.33 7.81
N GLY A 40 14.92 11.49 9.01
CA GLY A 40 16.04 10.66 9.48
C GLY A 40 15.65 9.18 9.57
N HIS A 41 14.47 8.88 10.10
CA HIS A 41 13.96 7.49 10.13
C HIS A 41 13.76 6.89 8.74
N LEU A 42 13.27 7.67 7.77
CA LEU A 42 13.13 7.21 6.39
C LEU A 42 14.48 6.94 5.72
N ALA A 43 15.49 7.78 5.97
CA ALA A 43 16.85 7.57 5.46
C ALA A 43 17.49 6.29 6.05
N GLU A 44 17.27 6.03 7.34
CA GLU A 44 17.71 4.77 7.96
C GLU A 44 17.01 3.55 7.34
N LEU A 45 15.69 3.64 7.11
CA LEU A 45 14.93 2.58 6.49
C LEU A 45 15.40 2.28 5.05
N GLU A 46 15.64 3.31 4.26
CA GLU A 46 16.19 3.18 2.90
C GLU A 46 17.52 2.42 2.91
N ARG A 47 18.41 2.73 3.87
CA ARG A 47 19.70 2.05 4.03
C ARG A 47 19.56 0.60 4.51
N LEU A 48 18.57 0.33 5.37
CA LEU A 48 18.32 -1.00 5.93
C LEU A 48 17.67 -1.96 4.91
N ALA A 49 16.82 -1.43 4.02
CA ALA A 49 16.06 -2.19 3.05
C ALA A 49 16.88 -2.62 1.81
N LEU A 50 16.33 -3.56 1.05
CA LEU A 50 16.80 -3.88 -0.29
C LEU A 50 16.89 -2.61 -1.16
N PRO A 51 17.99 -2.40 -1.92
CA PRO A 51 18.14 -1.21 -2.74
C PRO A 51 17.04 -1.07 -3.80
N GLU A 52 16.36 0.08 -3.78
CA GLU A 52 15.41 0.49 -4.79
C GLU A 52 15.24 2.02 -4.85
N SER A 53 14.63 2.48 -5.93
CA SER A 53 14.43 3.90 -6.19
C SER A 53 13.20 4.44 -5.45
N TRP A 54 13.42 5.36 -4.50
CA TRP A 54 12.36 6.02 -3.74
C TRP A 54 11.96 7.41 -4.27
N ARG A 55 12.42 7.74 -5.48
CA ARG A 55 12.20 9.04 -6.13
C ARG A 55 11.90 8.92 -7.62
N PHE A 56 10.94 9.72 -8.09
CA PHE A 56 10.67 9.89 -9.50
C PHE A 56 11.76 10.72 -10.20
N ARG A 57 12.10 10.36 -11.44
CA ARG A 57 13.04 11.12 -12.28
C ARG A 57 12.55 12.54 -12.56
N LYS A 58 11.24 12.67 -12.78
CA LYS A 58 10.55 13.94 -13.11
C LYS A 58 9.22 14.00 -12.37
N PRO A 59 9.21 14.35 -11.07
CA PRO A 59 7.99 14.37 -10.28
C PRO A 59 7.00 15.40 -10.85
N SER A 60 5.73 15.03 -10.94
CA SER A 60 4.66 15.93 -11.38
C SER A 60 4.32 17.02 -10.36
N ARG A 61 4.64 16.80 -9.09
CA ARG A 61 4.40 17.71 -7.96
C ARG A 61 5.60 17.74 -7.03
N GLU A 62 5.91 18.91 -6.50
CA GLU A 62 6.91 19.06 -5.45
C GLU A 62 6.33 18.61 -4.10
N THR A 63 7.18 17.97 -3.30
CA THR A 63 6.86 17.44 -1.97
C THR A 63 7.91 17.90 -0.97
N LYS A 64 7.54 18.02 0.30
CA LYS A 64 8.48 18.42 1.37
C LYS A 64 9.67 17.46 1.49
N ASN A 65 9.42 16.15 1.38
CA ASN A 65 10.47 15.15 1.30
C ASN A 65 11.00 15.08 -0.14
N THR A 66 12.21 15.55 -0.37
CA THR A 66 12.86 15.54 -1.69
C THR A 66 13.69 14.30 -1.96
N GLU A 67 14.03 13.54 -0.90
CA GLU A 67 14.95 12.41 -0.97
C GLU A 67 14.18 11.11 -1.20
N THR A 68 13.18 10.82 -0.37
CA THR A 68 12.45 9.54 -0.37
C THR A 68 10.91 9.69 -0.40
N PRO A 69 10.32 10.53 -1.27
CA PRO A 69 8.88 10.81 -1.27
C PRO A 69 8.00 9.57 -1.51
N ILE A 70 8.50 8.60 -2.30
CA ILE A 70 7.77 7.34 -2.55
C ILE A 70 7.74 6.48 -1.28
N LEU A 71 8.87 6.41 -0.56
CA LEU A 71 8.99 5.63 0.68
C LEU A 71 8.10 6.20 1.79
N GLU A 72 8.07 7.53 1.93
CA GLU A 72 7.21 8.22 2.89
C GLU A 72 5.74 7.83 2.67
N ARG A 73 5.23 8.00 1.45
CA ARG A 73 3.84 7.62 1.12
C ARG A 73 3.61 6.13 1.32
N TYR A 74 4.58 5.29 0.96
CA TYR A 74 4.49 3.84 1.13
C TYR A 74 4.30 3.48 2.61
N ILE A 75 5.13 3.98 3.52
CA ILE A 75 5.01 3.66 4.95
C ILE A 75 3.71 4.17 5.55
N HIS A 76 3.26 5.38 5.23
CA HIS A 76 1.94 5.86 5.64
C HIS A 76 0.82 4.93 5.15
N THR A 77 0.90 4.45 3.91
CA THR A 77 -0.10 3.55 3.34
C THR A 77 -0.10 2.19 4.04
N ILE A 78 1.08 1.63 4.32
CA ILE A 78 1.25 0.32 4.97
C ILE A 78 0.80 0.36 6.43
N PHE A 79 1.17 1.41 7.16
CA PHE A 79 0.73 1.61 8.54
C PHE A 79 -0.80 1.72 8.60
N ARG A 80 -1.37 2.63 7.78
CA ARG A 80 -2.82 2.83 7.69
C ARG A 80 -3.57 1.53 7.40
N LYS A 81 -3.08 0.74 6.45
CA LYS A 81 -3.68 -0.55 6.10
C LYS A 81 -3.70 -1.50 7.30
N GLN A 82 -2.55 -1.72 7.94
CA GLN A 82 -2.47 -2.65 9.06
C GLN A 82 -3.34 -2.21 10.24
N VAL A 83 -3.43 -0.91 10.53
CA VAL A 83 -4.34 -0.41 11.57
C VAL A 83 -5.81 -0.65 11.20
N ILE A 84 -6.20 -0.43 9.95
CA ILE A 84 -7.58 -0.70 9.50
C ILE A 84 -7.90 -2.21 9.60
N ASP A 85 -6.98 -3.06 9.15
CA ASP A 85 -7.13 -4.52 9.20
C ASP A 85 -7.18 -5.01 10.66
N PHE A 86 -6.31 -4.48 11.53
CA PHE A 86 -6.32 -4.75 12.98
C PHE A 86 -7.64 -4.35 13.63
N ASN A 87 -8.11 -3.12 13.39
CA ASN A 87 -9.37 -2.61 13.95
C ASN A 87 -10.60 -3.41 13.47
N SER A 88 -10.50 -4.11 12.33
CA SER A 88 -11.58 -4.89 11.72
C SER A 88 -11.53 -6.37 12.09
N GLU A 89 -10.41 -6.86 12.62
CA GLU A 89 -10.23 -8.27 12.99
C GLU A 89 -10.83 -8.55 14.37
N SER A 90 -11.69 -9.57 14.42
CA SER A 90 -12.41 -9.95 15.65
C SER A 90 -11.64 -10.96 16.49
N ASP A 91 -10.72 -11.73 15.87
CA ASP A 91 -9.85 -12.69 16.57
C ASP A 91 -8.61 -11.97 17.12
N PRO A 92 -8.43 -11.90 18.45
CA PRO A 92 -7.31 -11.20 19.07
C PRO A 92 -5.94 -11.69 18.60
N ARG A 93 -5.75 -13.00 18.40
CA ARG A 93 -4.45 -13.55 17.98
C ARG A 93 -4.15 -13.22 16.53
N LYS A 94 -5.17 -13.19 15.67
CA LYS A 94 -5.01 -12.75 14.28
C LYS A 94 -4.74 -11.25 14.19
N ALA A 95 -5.43 -10.45 15.00
CA ALA A 95 -5.18 -9.02 15.10
C ALA A 95 -3.72 -8.75 15.49
N ASP A 96 -3.20 -9.46 16.50
CA ASP A 96 -1.79 -9.33 16.92
C ASP A 96 -0.80 -9.75 15.83
N SER A 97 -1.16 -10.71 14.97
CA SER A 97 -0.38 -11.09 13.79
C SER A 97 -0.44 -10.08 12.63
N ILE A 98 -1.36 -9.11 12.66
CA ILE A 98 -1.47 -8.03 11.68
C ILE A 98 -0.74 -6.78 12.18
N PHE A 99 -0.97 -6.43 13.45
CA PHE A 99 -0.42 -5.25 14.10
C PHE A 99 -0.32 -5.56 15.59
N HIS A 100 0.88 -5.62 16.13
CA HIS A 100 1.08 -5.98 17.52
C HIS A 100 0.90 -4.75 18.40
N LEU A 101 -0.02 -4.83 19.36
CA LEU A 101 -0.32 -3.78 20.33
C LEU A 101 -0.44 -4.37 21.73
N GLU A 102 0.59 -4.16 22.53
CA GLU A 102 0.62 -4.54 23.95
C GLU A 102 0.92 -3.35 24.84
N ASN A 103 0.92 -3.54 26.17
CA ASN A 103 1.07 -2.42 27.09
C ASN A 103 2.41 -1.69 26.95
N GLU A 104 3.49 -2.35 26.58
CA GLU A 104 4.84 -1.76 26.58
C GLU A 104 5.31 -1.33 25.18
N CYS A 105 4.86 -2.00 24.13
CA CYS A 105 5.34 -1.75 22.78
C CYS A 105 4.28 -1.99 21.71
N VAL A 106 4.56 -1.41 20.53
CA VAL A 106 3.78 -1.59 19.31
C VAL A 106 4.72 -1.96 18.18
N CYS A 107 4.27 -2.85 17.32
CA CYS A 107 5.05 -3.28 16.16
C CYS A 107 4.15 -3.52 14.95
N PHE A 108 4.63 -3.13 13.77
CA PHE A 108 4.02 -3.48 12.49
C PHE A 108 5.07 -3.86 11.45
N HIS A 109 4.69 -4.69 10.49
CA HIS A 109 5.57 -5.10 9.41
C HIS A 109 5.55 -4.04 8.30
N THR A 110 6.71 -3.50 7.91
CA THR A 110 6.78 -2.43 6.89
C THR A 110 6.48 -2.93 5.47
N GLY A 111 6.60 -4.24 5.25
CA GLY A 111 6.48 -4.87 3.93
C GLY A 111 7.79 -4.85 3.14
N LEU A 112 8.84 -4.23 3.71
CA LEU A 112 10.20 -4.21 3.19
C LEU A 112 11.05 -5.28 3.86
N TYR A 113 12.17 -5.60 3.21
CA TYR A 113 13.10 -6.63 3.62
C TYR A 113 14.53 -6.12 3.54
N THR A 114 15.39 -6.61 4.41
CA THR A 114 16.84 -6.37 4.34
C THR A 114 17.46 -7.09 3.14
N PRO A 115 18.73 -6.81 2.79
CA PRO A 115 19.46 -7.57 1.77
C PRO A 115 19.56 -9.09 2.04
N GLN A 116 19.40 -9.51 3.30
CA GLN A 116 19.35 -10.92 3.70
C GLN A 116 17.91 -11.49 3.71
N TYR A 117 16.95 -10.76 3.13
CA TYR A 117 15.53 -11.12 3.05
C TYR A 117 14.87 -11.28 4.42
N LYS A 118 15.30 -10.49 5.40
CA LYS A 118 14.71 -10.43 6.75
C LYS A 118 13.66 -9.34 6.81
N GLY A 119 12.52 -9.60 7.46
CA GLY A 119 11.43 -8.62 7.55
C GLY A 119 11.88 -7.37 8.30
N ILE A 120 11.46 -6.19 7.82
CA ILE A 120 11.70 -4.91 8.51
C ILE A 120 10.41 -4.44 9.17
N TYR A 121 10.52 -4.01 10.42
CA TYR A 121 9.42 -3.65 11.30
C TYR A 121 9.56 -2.21 11.77
N GLY A 122 8.44 -1.50 11.87
CA GLY A 122 8.37 -0.25 12.63
C GLY A 122 8.07 -0.55 14.09
N TYR A 123 8.80 0.10 15.00
CA TYR A 123 8.72 -0.18 16.43
C TYR A 123 8.41 1.07 17.25
N PHE A 124 7.51 0.93 18.20
CA PHE A 124 7.13 1.98 19.14
C PHE A 124 7.24 1.49 20.58
N GLU A 125 7.50 2.42 21.47
CA GLU A 125 7.48 2.22 22.92
C GLU A 125 6.52 3.23 23.56
N ARG A 126 6.22 3.04 24.85
CA ARG A 126 5.51 4.05 25.62
C ARG A 126 6.21 5.40 25.57
N ASN A 127 5.42 6.43 25.27
CA ASN A 127 5.92 7.79 25.28
C ASN A 127 6.01 8.31 26.72
N ASN A 128 7.24 8.52 27.19
CA ASN A 128 7.52 9.11 28.50
C ASN A 128 7.83 10.62 28.40
N PHE A 129 7.64 11.23 27.23
CA PHE A 129 7.94 12.64 26.99
C PHE A 129 6.75 13.52 27.36
N SER A 130 6.94 14.41 28.35
CA SER A 130 5.87 15.23 28.94
C SER A 130 5.19 16.18 27.96
N ASP A 131 5.89 16.62 26.92
CA ASP A 131 5.43 17.68 26.02
C ASP A 131 4.59 17.13 24.84
N SER A 132 4.37 15.82 24.79
CA SER A 132 3.55 15.17 23.77
C SER A 132 2.37 14.44 24.42
N LEU A 133 1.16 14.70 23.92
CA LEU A 133 -0.08 14.04 24.35
C LEU A 133 -0.27 12.65 23.70
N ARG A 134 0.70 12.15 22.92
CA ARG A 134 0.62 10.84 22.27
C ARG A 134 1.08 9.74 23.22
N ASP A 135 0.38 8.62 23.23
CA ASP A 135 0.71 7.47 24.07
C ASP A 135 1.97 6.70 23.61
N TRP A 136 2.26 6.79 22.31
CA TRP A 136 3.31 6.02 21.65
C TRP A 136 4.42 6.92 21.12
N TYR A 137 5.67 6.47 21.26
CA TYR A 137 6.86 7.10 20.71
C TYR A 137 7.43 6.20 19.61
N PHE A 138 7.57 6.72 18.39
CA PHE A 138 8.18 5.97 17.31
C PHE A 138 9.70 5.94 17.46
N ARG A 139 10.27 4.74 17.62
CA ARG A 139 11.71 4.56 17.84
C ARG A 139 12.50 4.37 16.55
N GLY A 140 11.83 4.08 15.44
CA GLY A 140 12.45 3.79 14.16
C GLY A 140 12.16 2.37 13.68
N PHE A 141 13.01 1.91 12.75
CA PHE A 141 12.86 0.63 12.06
C PHE A 141 13.92 -0.37 12.52
N CYS A 142 13.57 -1.66 12.52
CA CYS A 142 14.49 -2.73 12.87
C CYS A 142 14.14 -4.04 12.14
N ASP A 143 15.10 -4.94 12.00
CA ASP A 143 14.85 -6.26 11.42
C ASP A 143 14.30 -7.26 12.45
N GLU A 144 13.82 -8.42 11.95
CA GLU A 144 13.26 -9.50 12.77
C GLU A 144 14.17 -10.05 13.88
N LEU A 145 15.49 -9.82 13.80
CA LEU A 145 16.47 -10.31 14.77
C LEU A 145 16.80 -9.27 15.85
N SER A 146 16.22 -8.08 15.76
CA SER A 146 16.44 -7.01 16.74
C SER A 146 16.06 -7.47 18.16
N PRO A 147 16.88 -7.19 19.19
CA PRO A 147 16.52 -7.45 20.58
C PRO A 147 15.20 -6.79 21.01
N LYS A 148 14.79 -5.71 20.34
CA LYS A 148 13.52 -5.01 20.56
C LYS A 148 12.29 -5.87 20.29
N LEU A 149 12.41 -6.85 19.39
CA LEU A 149 11.30 -7.71 18.95
C LEU A 149 11.28 -9.06 19.67
N ARG A 150 12.25 -9.34 20.56
CA ARG A 150 12.47 -10.65 21.19
C ARG A 150 11.24 -11.25 21.88
N TYR A 151 10.39 -10.41 22.47
CA TYR A 151 9.24 -10.84 23.26
C TYR A 151 7.90 -10.69 22.52
N ILE A 152 7.93 -10.38 21.22
CA ILE A 152 6.73 -10.19 20.41
C ILE A 152 6.37 -11.52 19.75
N GLU A 153 5.27 -12.14 20.19
CA GLU A 153 4.75 -13.36 19.59
C GLU A 153 3.21 -13.33 19.48
N PRO A 154 2.64 -13.42 18.26
CA PRO A 154 3.31 -13.54 16.97
C PRO A 154 3.93 -12.21 16.50
N LEU A 155 5.00 -12.28 15.72
CA LEU A 155 5.47 -11.13 14.96
C LEU A 155 4.43 -10.74 13.89
N PRO A 156 4.17 -9.44 13.69
CA PRO A 156 3.32 -8.97 12.60
C PRO A 156 3.77 -9.54 11.24
N GLN A 157 2.81 -9.99 10.45
CA GLN A 157 3.05 -10.54 9.13
C GLN A 157 3.02 -9.45 8.06
N LYS A 158 3.63 -9.73 6.91
CA LYS A 158 3.57 -8.83 5.76
C LYS A 158 2.11 -8.51 5.41
N PRO A 159 1.74 -7.23 5.21
CA PRO A 159 0.39 -6.85 4.81
C PRO A 159 -0.06 -7.55 3.52
N VAL A 160 -1.25 -8.14 3.55
CA VAL A 160 -1.83 -8.86 2.41
C VAL A 160 -2.95 -8.03 1.78
N TYR A 161 -2.97 -7.96 0.45
CA TYR A 161 -4.11 -7.47 -0.31
C TYR A 161 -4.90 -8.67 -0.81
N HIS A 162 -6.19 -8.74 -0.47
CA HIS A 162 -7.02 -9.86 -0.88
C HIS A 162 -7.40 -9.73 -2.36
N MET A 163 -7.18 -10.82 -3.10
CA MET A 163 -7.70 -11.00 -4.45
C MET A 163 -9.13 -11.55 -4.35
N ALA A 164 -10.08 -10.97 -5.09
CA ALA A 164 -11.47 -11.41 -5.06
C ALA A 164 -11.71 -12.80 -5.68
N GLN A 165 -10.75 -13.34 -6.43
CA GLN A 165 -10.83 -14.65 -7.05
C GLN A 165 -9.46 -15.34 -7.02
N SER A 166 -9.45 -16.66 -6.81
CA SER A 166 -8.27 -17.54 -6.84
C SER A 166 -7.56 -17.65 -8.20
N GLY A 167 -7.84 -16.75 -9.14
CA GLY A 167 -7.14 -16.63 -10.42
C GLY A 167 -5.87 -15.80 -10.24
N ILE A 168 -4.73 -16.48 -10.19
CA ILE A 168 -3.43 -15.90 -9.80
C ILE A 168 -2.91 -14.86 -10.81
N ASN A 169 -3.49 -14.78 -12.03
CA ASN A 169 -2.96 -13.94 -13.11
C ASN A 169 -4.06 -13.21 -13.91
N PHE A 170 -3.68 -12.08 -14.52
CA PHE A 170 -4.48 -11.41 -15.54
C PHE A 170 -4.68 -12.33 -16.75
N ASN A 171 -5.92 -12.50 -17.20
CA ASN A 171 -6.30 -13.28 -18.37
C ASN A 171 -6.57 -12.34 -19.54
N PRO A 172 -5.65 -12.20 -20.51
CA PRO A 172 -5.83 -11.27 -21.61
C PRO A 172 -7.02 -11.64 -22.51
N GLU A 173 -7.51 -12.88 -22.52
CA GLU A 173 -8.66 -13.30 -23.33
C GLU A 173 -10.00 -12.74 -22.83
N TRP A 174 -10.06 -12.27 -21.58
CA TRP A 174 -11.27 -11.68 -21.04
C TRP A 174 -11.51 -10.28 -21.61
N PRO A 175 -12.75 -9.96 -22.02
CA PRO A 175 -13.07 -8.64 -22.52
C PRO A 175 -12.95 -7.59 -21.41
N ILE A 176 -12.55 -6.38 -21.80
CA ILE A 176 -12.50 -5.24 -20.91
C ILE A 176 -13.69 -4.33 -21.22
N ARG A 177 -14.59 -4.17 -20.26
CA ARG A 177 -15.72 -3.25 -20.33
C ARG A 177 -15.33 -1.94 -19.69
N VAL A 178 -15.29 -0.88 -20.49
CA VAL A 178 -14.86 0.45 -20.05
C VAL A 178 -16.08 1.31 -19.77
N ASN A 179 -16.15 1.90 -18.58
CA ASN A 179 -17.18 2.90 -18.27
C ASN A 179 -16.74 4.28 -18.76
N VAL A 180 -16.76 4.48 -20.08
CA VAL A 180 -16.23 5.68 -20.72
C VAL A 180 -16.95 6.95 -20.26
N ASN A 181 -18.27 6.89 -20.07
CA ASN A 181 -19.06 8.03 -19.60
C ASN A 181 -18.65 8.47 -18.20
N HIS A 182 -18.35 7.54 -17.30
CA HIS A 182 -17.84 7.87 -15.98
C HIS A 182 -16.41 8.43 -16.03
N ILE A 183 -15.52 7.80 -16.82
CA ILE A 183 -14.12 8.21 -16.91
C ILE A 183 -13.96 9.59 -17.56
N LEU A 184 -14.70 9.86 -18.64
CA LEU A 184 -14.57 11.11 -19.39
C LEU A 184 -15.55 12.21 -18.95
N GLY A 185 -16.58 11.85 -18.19
CA GLY A 185 -17.55 12.80 -17.62
C GLY A 185 -17.09 13.41 -16.30
N ASP A 186 -16.08 12.83 -15.66
CA ASP A 186 -15.47 13.36 -14.43
C ASP A 186 -14.31 14.31 -14.77
N GLU A 187 -14.35 15.55 -14.26
CA GLU A 187 -13.37 16.59 -14.60
C GLU A 187 -11.94 16.19 -14.18
N GLU A 188 -11.77 15.56 -13.02
CA GLU A 188 -10.46 15.15 -12.51
C GLU A 188 -9.83 14.06 -13.39
N ASN A 189 -10.62 13.07 -13.82
CA ASN A 189 -10.16 12.05 -14.74
C ASN A 189 -9.88 12.61 -16.13
N LEU A 190 -10.70 13.55 -16.61
CA LEU A 190 -10.51 14.20 -17.90
C LEU A 190 -9.22 15.03 -17.93
N GLU A 191 -8.86 15.65 -16.81
CA GLU A 191 -7.59 16.38 -16.65
C GLU A 191 -6.35 15.48 -16.79
N ARG A 192 -6.48 14.17 -16.56
CA ARG A 192 -5.39 13.21 -16.74
C ARG A 192 -5.16 12.87 -18.21
N ILE A 193 -6.18 12.97 -19.06
CA ILE A 193 -6.08 12.74 -20.50
C ILE A 193 -5.15 13.78 -21.15
N PRO A 194 -4.24 13.40 -22.06
CA PRO A 194 -3.35 14.34 -22.74
C PRO A 194 -4.10 15.50 -23.40
N ALA A 195 -3.67 16.73 -23.12
CA ALA A 195 -4.37 17.96 -23.53
C ALA A 195 -4.64 18.04 -25.05
N LYS A 196 -3.75 17.45 -25.87
CA LYS A 196 -3.86 17.43 -27.34
C LYS A 196 -5.09 16.68 -27.85
N ILE A 197 -5.58 15.69 -27.13
CA ILE A 197 -6.70 14.82 -27.56
C ILE A 197 -7.96 15.00 -26.70
N ARG A 198 -7.86 15.72 -25.58
CA ARG A 198 -8.95 15.90 -24.61
C ARG A 198 -10.24 16.49 -25.22
N LYS A 199 -10.11 17.32 -26.27
CA LYS A 199 -11.24 18.01 -26.93
C LYS A 199 -11.69 17.35 -28.25
N VAL A 200 -11.14 16.18 -28.57
CA VAL A 200 -11.46 15.49 -29.81
C VAL A 200 -12.83 14.82 -29.68
N LYS A 201 -13.72 15.03 -30.67
CA LYS A 201 -15.13 14.56 -30.60
C LYS A 201 -15.26 13.05 -30.46
N ASN A 202 -14.35 12.28 -31.05
CA ASN A 202 -14.33 10.81 -30.99
C ASN A 202 -13.40 10.27 -29.89
N LEU A 203 -13.05 11.07 -28.87
CA LEU A 203 -12.24 10.62 -27.72
C LEU A 203 -12.77 9.33 -27.07
N PRO A 204 -14.09 9.12 -26.85
CA PRO A 204 -14.61 7.86 -26.34
C PRO A 204 -14.13 6.62 -27.12
N LEU A 205 -14.24 6.66 -28.45
CA LEU A 205 -13.85 5.55 -29.32
C LEU A 205 -12.33 5.35 -29.36
N LEU A 206 -11.56 6.46 -29.40
CA LEU A 206 -10.11 6.41 -29.31
C LEU A 206 -9.66 5.77 -28.00
N PHE A 207 -10.34 6.09 -26.91
CA PHE A 207 -10.04 5.58 -25.60
C PHE A 207 -10.31 4.07 -25.50
N GLU A 208 -11.47 3.59 -25.95
CA GLU A 208 -11.76 2.15 -26.02
C GLU A 208 -10.74 1.40 -26.89
N THR A 209 -10.34 2.00 -28.02
CA THR A 209 -9.32 1.42 -28.91
C THR A 209 -7.95 1.33 -28.22
N ALA A 210 -7.55 2.36 -27.47
CA ALA A 210 -6.30 2.38 -26.72
C ALA A 210 -6.28 1.36 -25.58
N VAL A 211 -7.42 1.13 -24.94
CA VAL A 211 -7.61 0.07 -23.94
C VAL A 211 -7.46 -1.31 -24.58
N GLU A 212 -8.15 -1.55 -25.70
CA GLU A 212 -8.08 -2.81 -26.43
C GLU A 212 -6.67 -3.08 -26.95
N LEU A 213 -5.94 -2.05 -27.39
CA LEU A 213 -4.53 -2.15 -27.74
C LEU A 213 -3.69 -2.59 -26.54
N GLY A 214 -3.90 -2.02 -25.35
CA GLY A 214 -3.24 -2.44 -24.12
C GLY A 214 -3.50 -3.91 -23.79
N ARG A 215 -4.75 -4.38 -23.93
CA ARG A 215 -5.12 -5.79 -23.74
C ARG A 215 -4.43 -6.72 -24.73
N ARG A 216 -4.38 -6.34 -26.02
CA ARG A 216 -3.68 -7.14 -27.05
C ARG A 216 -2.18 -7.21 -26.78
N LYS A 217 -1.57 -6.11 -26.34
CA LYS A 217 -0.16 -6.10 -25.95
C LYS A 217 0.11 -7.05 -24.78
N SER A 218 -0.78 -7.14 -23.80
CA SER A 218 -0.60 -8.05 -22.66
C SER A 218 -0.78 -9.54 -22.98
N VAL A 219 -1.35 -9.89 -24.15
CA VAL A 219 -1.28 -11.26 -24.68
C VAL A 219 0.17 -11.66 -24.95
N ILE A 220 0.94 -10.74 -25.55
CA ILE A 220 2.34 -10.96 -25.97
C ILE A 220 3.28 -10.74 -24.79
N GLU A 221 3.00 -9.72 -23.96
CA GLU A 221 3.82 -9.29 -22.84
C GLU A 221 2.99 -9.21 -21.54
N PRO A 222 2.69 -10.36 -20.89
CA PRO A 222 1.86 -10.38 -19.68
C PRO A 222 2.40 -9.50 -18.55
N GLY A 223 3.73 -9.31 -18.48
CA GLY A 223 4.39 -8.44 -17.50
C GLY A 223 4.08 -6.95 -17.62
N LEU A 224 3.36 -6.51 -18.66
CA LEU A 224 2.85 -5.14 -18.77
C LEU A 224 1.74 -4.83 -17.77
N VAL A 225 0.97 -5.84 -17.37
CA VAL A 225 -0.14 -5.69 -16.42
C VAL A 225 0.40 -5.81 -15.01
N VAL A 226 0.10 -4.82 -14.18
CA VAL A 226 0.69 -4.71 -12.84
C VAL A 226 -0.41 -4.77 -11.78
N PRO A 227 -0.28 -5.57 -10.73
CA PRO A 227 -1.22 -5.54 -9.62
C PRO A 227 -1.08 -4.24 -8.82
N GLN A 228 -2.20 -3.71 -8.33
CA GLN A 228 -2.22 -2.58 -7.40
C GLN A 228 -3.14 -2.87 -6.22
N GLY A 229 -2.85 -2.23 -5.09
CA GLY A 229 -3.66 -2.30 -3.88
C GLY A 229 -4.53 -1.06 -3.75
N TYR A 230 -5.85 -1.22 -3.76
CA TYR A 230 -6.80 -0.13 -3.57
C TYR A 230 -7.97 -0.57 -2.68
N GLN A 231 -8.25 0.19 -1.62
CA GLN A 231 -9.33 -0.10 -0.65
C GLN A 231 -9.33 -1.56 -0.14
N GLY A 232 -8.14 -2.09 0.18
CA GLY A 232 -7.97 -3.45 0.72
C GLY A 232 -8.08 -4.58 -0.31
N ARG A 233 -8.38 -4.27 -1.58
CA ARG A 233 -8.51 -5.24 -2.67
C ARG A 233 -7.39 -5.09 -3.69
N VAL A 234 -7.08 -6.18 -4.38
CA VAL A 234 -6.21 -6.14 -5.56
C VAL A 234 -7.01 -5.78 -6.81
N GLN A 235 -6.49 -4.85 -7.59
CA GLN A 235 -6.93 -4.54 -8.95
C GLN A 235 -5.75 -4.66 -9.90
N TYR A 236 -6.01 -4.72 -11.20
CA TYR A 236 -4.95 -4.66 -12.21
C TYR A 236 -4.79 -3.24 -12.76
N LEU A 237 -3.57 -2.92 -13.20
CA LEU A 237 -3.21 -1.73 -13.95
C LEU A 237 -2.87 -2.13 -15.37
N LEU A 238 -3.62 -1.60 -16.33
CA LEU A 238 -3.34 -1.77 -17.76
C LEU A 238 -2.79 -0.45 -18.34
N PRO A 239 -1.63 -0.44 -18.99
CA PRO A 239 -1.14 0.76 -19.68
C PRO A 239 -2.06 1.13 -20.86
N VAL A 240 -2.40 2.42 -20.97
CA VAL A 240 -3.25 2.96 -22.04
C VAL A 240 -2.44 3.89 -22.93
N TYR A 241 -2.45 3.61 -24.23
CA TYR A 241 -1.63 4.25 -25.26
C TYR A 241 -2.52 5.13 -26.16
N LEU A 242 -2.64 6.42 -25.83
CA LEU A 242 -3.53 7.33 -26.53
C LEU A 242 -2.81 8.17 -27.59
N THR A 243 -1.59 8.62 -27.29
CA THR A 243 -0.82 9.53 -28.18
C THR A 243 0.41 8.86 -28.79
N ASN A 244 0.88 7.77 -28.19
CA ASN A 244 2.08 7.06 -28.62
C ASN A 244 1.91 5.54 -28.43
N MET A 245 2.30 4.74 -29.42
CA MET A 245 2.14 3.28 -29.39
C MET A 245 3.15 2.55 -28.49
N GLN A 246 4.25 3.19 -28.10
CA GLN A 246 5.32 2.61 -27.29
C GLN A 246 5.28 3.09 -25.84
N LYS A 247 4.95 4.37 -25.62
CA LYS A 247 4.89 4.97 -24.29
C LYS A 247 3.43 5.20 -23.87
N PRO A 248 2.97 4.61 -22.76
CA PRO A 248 1.61 4.85 -22.30
C PRO A 248 1.45 6.27 -21.78
N ASP A 249 0.25 6.81 -21.91
CA ASP A 249 -0.12 8.11 -21.38
C ASP A 249 -0.69 7.98 -19.95
N LEU A 250 -1.40 6.88 -19.69
CA LEU A 250 -2.19 6.64 -18.49
C LEU A 250 -2.10 5.15 -18.10
N ALA A 251 -2.56 4.83 -16.89
CA ALA A 251 -2.88 3.46 -16.51
C ALA A 251 -4.36 3.33 -16.17
N MET A 252 -5.04 2.34 -16.70
CA MET A 252 -6.43 2.05 -16.36
C MET A 252 -6.48 1.01 -15.25
N THR A 253 -7.34 1.27 -14.27
CA THR A 253 -7.65 0.34 -13.19
C THR A 253 -8.68 -0.68 -13.68
N LEU A 254 -8.42 -1.96 -13.45
CA LEU A 254 -9.28 -3.07 -13.86
C LEU A 254 -9.71 -3.87 -12.64
N THR A 255 -11.01 -3.97 -12.44
CA THR A 255 -11.61 -4.83 -11.42
C THR A 255 -12.03 -6.16 -12.06
N VAL A 256 -11.66 -7.26 -11.41
CA VAL A 256 -12.01 -8.62 -11.85
C VAL A 256 -13.50 -8.87 -11.62
N MET A 257 -14.22 -9.22 -12.69
CA MET A 257 -15.62 -9.67 -12.64
C MET A 257 -15.70 -11.13 -13.09
N ASP A 258 -16.90 -11.70 -13.16
CA ASP A 258 -17.10 -13.05 -13.67
C ASP A 258 -16.97 -13.09 -15.21
N GLY A 259 -15.81 -13.54 -15.70
CA GLY A 259 -15.53 -13.70 -17.13
C GLY A 259 -15.18 -12.42 -17.90
N TYR A 260 -14.98 -11.28 -17.22
CA TYR A 260 -14.55 -10.02 -17.84
C TYR A 260 -13.87 -9.08 -16.83
N TYR A 261 -13.26 -8.00 -17.32
CA TYR A 261 -12.74 -6.91 -16.48
C TYR A 261 -13.57 -5.64 -16.62
N LEU A 262 -13.76 -4.93 -15.51
CA LEU A 262 -14.41 -3.63 -15.49
C LEU A 262 -13.37 -2.52 -15.30
N GLY A 263 -13.27 -1.63 -16.30
CA GLY A 263 -12.41 -0.45 -16.28
C GLY A 263 -13.20 0.80 -15.88
N ASN A 264 -12.97 1.31 -14.67
CA ASN A 264 -13.75 2.43 -14.11
C ASN A 264 -12.97 3.74 -13.97
N THR A 265 -11.63 3.68 -13.88
CA THR A 265 -10.83 4.87 -13.54
C THR A 265 -9.47 4.79 -14.23
N CYS A 266 -8.95 5.95 -14.62
CA CYS A 266 -7.59 6.12 -15.11
C CYS A 266 -6.72 6.87 -14.11
N LEU A 267 -5.49 6.41 -13.95
CA LEU A 267 -4.47 6.99 -13.10
C LEU A 267 -3.37 7.61 -13.98
N THR A 268 -2.71 8.64 -13.45
CA THR A 268 -1.40 9.03 -13.97
C THR A 268 -0.39 7.90 -13.75
N LEU A 269 0.69 7.87 -14.52
CA LEU A 269 1.70 6.83 -14.38
C LEU A 269 2.37 6.85 -12.99
N GLU A 270 2.54 8.04 -12.39
CA GLU A 270 3.05 8.16 -11.01
C GLU A 270 2.07 7.58 -9.99
N MET A 271 0.77 7.88 -10.10
CA MET A 271 -0.25 7.28 -9.23
C MET A 271 -0.27 5.75 -9.37
N ALA A 272 -0.14 5.24 -10.59
CA ALA A 272 -0.06 3.83 -10.88
C ALA A 272 1.16 3.18 -10.22
N TYR A 273 2.35 3.80 -10.34
CA TYR A 273 3.57 3.35 -9.65
C TYR A 273 3.35 3.26 -8.14
N LEU A 274 2.83 4.34 -7.57
CA LEU A 274 2.61 4.49 -6.14
C LEU A 274 1.63 3.45 -5.59
N ASN A 275 0.57 3.10 -6.32
CA ASN A 275 -0.39 2.07 -5.90
C ASN A 275 0.12 0.65 -6.15
N ALA A 276 0.89 0.43 -7.22
CA ALA A 276 1.54 -0.86 -7.49
C ALA A 276 2.57 -1.19 -6.42
N ARG A 277 3.40 -0.21 -6.03
CA ARG A 277 4.50 -0.42 -5.07
C ARG A 277 4.01 -0.92 -3.72
N VAL A 278 2.81 -0.55 -3.33
CA VAL A 278 2.17 -0.98 -2.09
C VAL A 278 1.97 -2.52 -2.05
N VAL A 279 1.75 -3.15 -3.20
CA VAL A 279 1.61 -4.62 -3.32
C VAL A 279 2.98 -5.28 -3.51
N ALA A 280 3.76 -4.79 -4.48
CA ALA A 280 5.07 -5.33 -4.82
C ALA A 280 5.94 -4.28 -5.54
N ARG A 281 7.26 -4.46 -5.53
CA ARG A 281 8.17 -3.62 -6.33
C ARG A 281 7.78 -3.70 -7.83
N PRO A 282 7.42 -2.58 -8.48
CA PRO A 282 7.06 -2.60 -9.89
C PRO A 282 8.24 -3.03 -10.77
N MET A 283 7.98 -3.93 -11.73
CA MET A 283 8.98 -4.40 -12.70
C MET A 283 8.61 -4.10 -14.16
N ALA A 284 7.39 -3.63 -14.42
CA ALA A 284 6.96 -3.30 -15.76
C ALA A 284 7.77 -2.09 -16.30
N PRO A 285 8.32 -2.14 -17.52
CA PRO A 285 9.18 -1.09 -18.07
C PRO A 285 8.59 0.32 -17.98
N TRP A 286 7.30 0.45 -18.30
CA TRP A 286 6.58 1.72 -18.29
C TRP A 286 6.44 2.36 -16.89
N LEU A 287 6.64 1.59 -15.82
CA LEU A 287 6.72 2.05 -14.44
C LEU A 287 8.15 2.28 -13.99
N THR A 288 9.07 1.36 -14.31
CA THR A 288 10.47 1.45 -13.89
C THR A 288 11.19 2.65 -14.51
N GLU A 289 10.79 3.06 -15.71
CA GLU A 289 11.34 4.26 -16.37
C GLU A 289 11.00 5.57 -15.63
N LEU A 290 10.00 5.57 -14.73
CA LEU A 290 9.59 6.75 -13.98
C LEU A 290 10.54 7.08 -12.83
N VAL A 291 11.29 6.11 -12.32
CA VAL A 291 12.09 6.22 -11.10
C VAL A 291 13.59 6.21 -11.38
N LYS A 292 14.35 6.94 -10.56
CA LYS A 292 15.79 7.16 -10.75
C LYS A 292 16.63 6.03 -10.19
#